data_AF-A0A0J7YRV1-F1
#
_entry.id   AF-A0A0J7YRV1-F1
#
_cell.length_a   1.000
_cell.length_b   1.000
_cell.length_c   1.000
_cell.angle_alpha   90.00
_cell.angle_beta   90.00
_cell.angle_gamma   90.00
#
_symmetry.space_group_name_H-M   'P 1'
#
loop_
_entity.id
_entity.type
_entity.pdbx_description
1 polymer ?
#
loop_
_entity_poly.entity_id
_entity_poly.type
_entity_poly.pdbx_seq_one_letter_code
_entity_poly.pdbx_strand_id
1 'polypeptide(L)'
;RTLDFEEHFKRTTDGRGVDVVLNSLAGDYVDASLRLLPHGGRFIEMGRTDVRAAAEIAERHPDVAYHHLVLHRVDAELVQRMLGELVELFERGVLTLPPLTTWDVREVPVAFREMSQGKHIGKNVVVLPRDFEPDGTVLITGGTGSLGRLVARHLVEERQVKHLLLAGRRGRDAEGAAELEAELTALGAQVRIAACDAADH
;
A
#
# COMPACT_ATOMS: atom_id res chain seq x y z
N ARG A 1 -9.85 -4.40 24.53
CA ARG A 1 -8.42 -4.38 24.96
C ARG A 1 -8.43 -4.55 26.48
N THR A 2 -7.48 -5.28 27.07
CA THR A 2 -7.38 -5.52 28.51
C THR A 2 -5.94 -5.30 28.97
N LEU A 3 -5.73 -5.14 30.28
CA LEU A 3 -4.39 -4.97 30.89
C LEU A 3 -3.69 -6.32 31.16
N ASP A 4 -4.31 -7.45 30.78
CA ASP A 4 -3.81 -8.80 31.09
C ASP A 4 -2.43 -9.10 30.46
N PHE A 5 -2.03 -8.32 29.46
CA PHE A 5 -0.70 -8.42 28.85
C PHE A 5 0.42 -8.19 29.88
N GLU A 6 0.21 -7.34 30.87
CA GLU A 6 1.23 -7.03 31.89
C GLU A 6 1.63 -8.31 32.65
N GLU A 7 0.65 -8.98 33.25
CA GLU A 7 0.87 -10.21 34.01
C GLU A 7 1.32 -11.36 33.10
N HIS A 8 0.82 -11.41 31.86
CA HIS A 8 1.26 -12.39 30.87
C HIS A 8 2.76 -12.28 30.57
N PHE A 9 3.26 -11.07 30.29
CA PHE A 9 4.67 -10.86 29.98
C PHE A 9 5.56 -11.03 31.22
N LYS A 10 5.13 -10.55 32.39
CA LYS A 10 5.86 -10.79 33.66
C LYS A 10 6.05 -12.28 33.92
N ARG A 11 5.00 -13.09 33.75
CA ARG A 11 5.10 -14.55 33.92
C ARG A 11 5.99 -15.21 32.85
N THR A 12 5.83 -14.82 31.59
CA THR A 12 6.57 -15.44 30.47
C THR A 12 8.07 -15.10 30.49
N THR A 13 8.43 -13.97 31.09
CA THR A 13 9.82 -13.50 31.20
C THR A 13 10.46 -13.81 32.56
N ASP A 14 9.76 -14.54 33.44
CA ASP A 14 10.16 -14.79 34.84
C ASP A 14 10.50 -13.50 35.59
N GLY A 15 9.71 -12.45 35.36
CA GLY A 15 9.86 -11.14 35.98
C GLY A 15 10.94 -10.25 35.35
N ARG A 16 11.70 -10.73 34.35
CA ARG A 16 12.74 -9.92 33.68
C ARG A 16 12.17 -8.76 32.87
N GLY A 17 10.94 -8.88 32.38
CA GLY A 17 10.33 -7.87 31.52
C GLY A 17 10.94 -7.84 30.12
N VAL A 18 10.98 -6.65 29.52
CA VAL A 18 11.54 -6.39 28.18
C VAL A 18 12.55 -5.25 28.23
N ASP A 19 13.38 -5.12 27.18
CA ASP A 19 14.38 -4.04 27.11
C ASP A 19 13.84 -2.78 26.40
N VAL A 20 12.91 -2.99 25.46
CA VAL A 20 12.32 -1.93 24.63
C VAL A 20 10.82 -2.13 24.52
N VAL A 21 10.05 -1.07 24.79
CA VAL A 21 8.62 -1.00 24.53
C VAL A 21 8.38 -0.05 23.38
N LEU A 22 7.70 -0.52 22.32
CA LEU A 22 7.16 0.32 21.27
C LEU A 22 5.65 0.47 21.49
N ASN A 23 5.23 1.59 22.10
CA ASN A 23 3.86 1.81 22.55
C ASN A 23 3.02 2.58 21.52
N SER A 24 1.75 2.21 21.40
CA SER A 24 0.72 2.98 20.70
C SER A 24 -0.63 2.95 21.44
N LEU A 25 -0.61 2.65 22.73
CA LEU A 25 -1.77 2.62 23.63
C LEU A 25 -1.77 3.87 24.52
N ALA A 26 -2.89 4.15 25.19
CA ALA A 26 -3.09 5.37 26.00
C ALA A 26 -3.68 5.03 27.38
N GLY A 27 -3.62 5.96 28.33
CA GLY A 27 -4.14 5.79 29.69
C GLY A 27 -3.38 4.72 30.48
N ASP A 28 -4.11 3.94 31.29
CA ASP A 28 -3.53 2.90 32.17
C ASP A 28 -2.65 1.87 31.44
N TYR A 29 -2.84 1.72 30.12
CA TYR A 29 -2.01 0.86 29.27
C TYR A 29 -0.57 1.36 29.18
N VAL A 30 -0.34 2.67 29.24
CA VAL A 30 1.01 3.26 29.26
C VAL A 30 1.70 2.89 30.56
N ASP A 31 1.03 3.07 31.69
CA ASP A 31 1.57 2.74 33.02
C ASP A 31 1.86 1.24 33.13
N ALA A 32 0.97 0.38 32.63
CA ALA A 32 1.19 -1.06 32.56
C ALA A 32 2.39 -1.44 31.67
N SER A 33 2.56 -0.75 30.54
CA SER A 33 3.70 -0.99 29.65
C SER A 33 5.03 -0.51 30.24
N LEU A 34 5.04 0.58 31.01
CA LEU A 34 6.23 1.06 31.73
C LEU A 34 6.67 0.05 32.80
N ARG A 35 5.74 -0.62 33.47
CA ARG A 35 6.03 -1.69 34.45
C ARG A 35 6.64 -2.95 33.82
N LEU A 36 6.65 -3.07 32.49
CA LEU A 36 7.38 -4.13 31.78
C LEU A 36 8.87 -3.82 31.58
N LEU A 37 9.36 -2.68 32.07
CA LEU A 37 10.78 -2.29 32.07
C LEU A 37 11.37 -2.27 33.51
N PRO A 38 11.31 -3.37 34.28
CA PRO A 38 11.66 -3.37 35.70
C PRO A 38 13.15 -3.14 35.98
N HIS A 39 14.01 -3.30 34.97
CA HIS A 39 15.46 -3.11 35.06
C HIS A 39 15.94 -1.94 34.20
N GLY A 40 15.04 -1.00 33.89
CA GLY A 40 15.28 0.08 32.95
C GLY A 40 15.05 -0.35 31.50
N GLY A 41 15.41 0.52 30.56
CA GLY A 41 15.25 0.25 29.13
C GLY A 41 14.80 1.48 28.33
N ARG A 42 14.22 1.24 27.15
CA ARG A 42 13.74 2.30 26.26
C ARG A 42 12.24 2.20 26.05
N PHE A 43 11.53 3.26 26.36
CA PHE A 43 10.11 3.39 26.08
C PHE A 43 9.91 4.33 24.90
N ILE A 44 9.45 3.79 23.76
CA ILE A 44 9.22 4.53 22.52
C ILE A 44 7.71 4.74 22.35
N GLU A 45 7.25 5.96 22.56
CA GLU A 45 5.86 6.36 22.39
C GLU A 45 5.57 6.75 20.93
N MET A 46 4.71 5.99 20.25
CA MET A 46 4.19 6.33 18.92
C MET A 46 2.83 7.03 18.97
N GLY A 47 2.15 6.96 20.12
CA GLY A 47 0.89 7.64 20.37
C GLY A 47 1.02 9.15 20.21
N ARG A 48 -0.05 9.76 19.71
CA ARG A 48 -0.19 11.22 19.66
C ARG A 48 -1.08 11.77 20.77
N THR A 49 -1.89 10.90 21.37
CA THR A 49 -2.79 11.21 22.47
C THR A 49 -2.17 10.71 23.76
N ASP A 50 -2.31 11.46 24.86
CA ASP A 50 -1.81 11.08 26.20
C ASP A 50 -0.28 10.89 26.30
N VAL A 51 0.48 11.69 25.53
CA VAL A 51 1.95 11.73 25.60
C VAL A 51 2.39 12.28 26.96
N ARG A 52 3.32 11.60 27.63
CA ARG A 52 3.81 11.96 28.96
C ARG A 52 5.07 12.82 28.87
N ALA A 53 5.30 13.66 29.88
CA ALA A 53 6.54 14.41 29.97
C ALA A 53 7.68 13.46 30.38
N ALA A 54 8.80 13.51 29.63
CA ALA A 54 9.95 12.64 29.92
C ALA A 54 10.49 12.81 31.35
N ALA A 55 10.42 14.02 31.91
CA ALA A 55 10.81 14.30 33.29
C ALA A 55 9.94 13.55 34.32
N GLU A 56 8.62 13.55 34.13
CA GLU A 56 7.69 12.83 35.02
C GLU A 56 7.87 11.31 34.97
N ILE A 57 8.31 10.79 33.81
CA ILE A 57 8.67 9.38 33.67
C ILE A 57 10.00 9.09 34.36
N ALA A 58 11.01 9.94 34.18
CA ALA A 58 12.31 9.79 34.84
C ALA A 58 12.20 9.86 36.37
N GLU A 59 11.27 10.64 36.93
CA GLU A 59 11.01 10.67 38.38
C GLU A 59 10.48 9.33 38.92
N ARG A 60 9.60 8.66 38.17
CA ARG A 60 8.93 7.42 38.60
C ARG A 60 9.67 6.15 38.15
N HIS A 61 10.42 6.26 37.07
CA HIS A 61 11.14 5.19 36.38
C HIS A 61 12.52 5.72 35.95
N PRO A 62 13.44 5.95 36.90
CA PRO A 62 14.72 6.63 36.64
C PRO A 62 15.62 5.91 35.63
N ASP A 63 15.51 4.59 35.54
CA ASP A 63 16.30 3.76 34.63
C ASP A 63 15.66 3.61 33.23
N VAL A 64 14.53 4.27 32.96
CA VAL A 64 13.81 4.20 31.69
C VAL A 64 14.03 5.46 30.85
N ALA A 65 14.61 5.27 29.66
CA ALA A 65 14.71 6.32 28.65
C ALA A 65 13.39 6.43 27.87
N TYR A 66 12.63 7.50 28.12
CA TYR A 66 11.38 7.79 27.43
C TYR A 66 11.62 8.63 26.15
N HIS A 67 11.18 8.11 25.01
CA HIS A 67 11.30 8.76 23.70
C HIS A 67 9.93 8.90 23.05
N HIS A 68 9.53 10.13 22.72
CA HIS A 68 8.35 10.37 21.88
C HIS A 68 8.76 10.36 20.40
N LEU A 69 8.37 9.32 19.67
CA LEU A 69 8.70 9.16 18.27
C LEU A 69 7.68 9.88 17.39
N VAL A 70 8.12 10.96 16.76
CA VAL A 70 7.29 11.76 15.86
C VAL A 70 7.94 11.82 14.48
N LEU A 71 7.49 10.96 13.57
CA LEU A 71 8.12 10.79 12.24
C LEU A 71 8.22 12.09 11.42
N HIS A 72 7.29 13.03 11.56
CA HIS A 72 7.35 14.30 10.82
C HIS A 72 8.40 15.29 11.36
N ARG A 73 9.09 14.96 12.46
CA ARG A 73 10.19 15.74 13.03
C ARG A 73 11.56 15.10 12.78
N VAL A 74 11.59 13.98 12.07
CA VAL A 74 12.82 13.29 11.70
C VAL A 74 13.45 14.01 10.52
N ASP A 75 14.78 14.16 10.53
CA ASP A 75 15.52 14.80 9.46
C ASP A 75 15.42 13.99 8.15
N ALA A 76 15.37 14.71 7.03
CA ALA A 76 15.18 14.09 5.72
C ALA A 76 16.32 13.15 5.34
N GLU A 77 17.56 13.45 5.78
CA GLU A 77 18.73 12.60 5.54
C GLU A 77 18.60 11.24 6.24
N LEU A 78 18.13 11.22 7.49
CA LEU A 78 17.86 9.99 8.20
C LEU A 78 16.71 9.22 7.55
N VAL A 79 15.62 9.90 7.15
CA VAL A 79 14.53 9.24 6.41
C VAL A 79 15.04 8.59 5.13
N GLN A 80 15.90 9.27 4.37
CA GLN A 80 16.51 8.70 3.16
C GLN A 80 17.36 7.48 3.47
N ARG A 81 18.22 7.53 4.51
CA ARG A 81 19.03 6.37 4.94
C ARG A 81 18.13 5.18 5.32
N MET A 82 17.11 5.44 6.13
CA MET A 82 16.15 4.41 6.55
C MET A 82 15.39 3.82 5.35
N LEU A 83 15.00 4.63 4.37
CA LEU A 83 14.35 4.12 3.15
C LEU A 83 15.28 3.21 2.35
N GLY A 84 16.56 3.57 2.22
CA GLY A 84 17.56 2.72 1.56
C GLY A 84 17.70 1.36 2.25
N GLU A 85 17.85 1.36 3.57
CA GLU A 85 17.94 0.12 4.37
C GLU A 85 16.66 -0.74 4.25
N LEU A 86 15.49 -0.10 4.24
CA LEU A 86 14.21 -0.79 4.08
C LEU A 86 14.11 -1.45 2.70
N VAL A 87 14.52 -0.77 1.62
CA VAL A 87 14.54 -1.34 0.26
C VAL A 87 15.41 -2.58 0.22
N GLU A 88 16.64 -2.52 0.76
CA GLU A 88 17.52 -3.69 0.82
C GLU A 88 16.90 -4.86 1.61
N LEU A 89 16.20 -4.57 2.70
CA LEU A 89 15.51 -5.59 3.49
C LEU A 89 14.34 -6.25 2.74
N PHE A 90 13.60 -5.48 1.93
CA PHE A 90 12.56 -6.01 1.04
C PHE A 90 13.17 -6.86 -0.08
N GLU A 91 14.24 -6.39 -0.72
CA GLU A 91 14.93 -7.12 -1.80
C GLU A 91 15.49 -8.47 -1.32
N ARG A 92 16.02 -8.52 -0.08
CA ARG A 92 16.47 -9.76 0.55
C ARG A 92 15.33 -10.65 1.07
N GLY A 93 14.07 -10.20 0.99
CA GLY A 93 12.91 -10.93 1.51
C GLY A 93 12.84 -11.03 3.03
N VAL A 94 13.62 -10.21 3.76
CA VAL A 94 13.54 -10.13 5.23
C VAL A 94 12.25 -9.42 5.67
N LEU A 95 11.82 -8.44 4.88
CA LEU A 95 10.54 -7.77 5.03
C LEU A 95 9.59 -8.18 3.90
N THR A 96 8.33 -8.37 4.25
CA THR A 96 7.22 -8.53 3.30
C THR A 96 6.19 -7.46 3.56
N LEU A 97 5.52 -7.00 2.50
CA LEU A 97 4.43 -6.02 2.67
C LEU A 97 3.33 -6.63 3.56
N PRO A 98 2.73 -5.84 4.46
CA PRO A 98 1.53 -6.27 5.16
C PRO A 98 0.39 -6.46 4.15
N PRO A 99 -0.66 -7.24 4.49
CA PRO A 99 -1.86 -7.33 3.68
C PRO A 99 -2.39 -5.93 3.30
N LEU A 100 -2.73 -5.74 2.03
CA LEU A 100 -3.26 -4.49 1.51
C LEU A 100 -4.76 -4.62 1.28
N THR A 101 -5.53 -3.65 1.79
CA THR A 101 -6.93 -3.47 1.44
C THR A 101 -7.03 -2.21 0.58
N THR A 102 -7.36 -2.37 -0.69
CA THR A 102 -7.46 -1.28 -1.64
C THR A 102 -8.88 -0.73 -1.73
N TRP A 103 -9.01 0.59 -1.77
CA TRP A 103 -10.27 1.31 -1.87
C TRP A 103 -10.21 2.27 -3.05
N ASP A 104 -11.24 2.32 -3.88
CA ASP A 104 -11.34 3.40 -4.86
C ASP A 104 -11.47 4.75 -4.14
N VAL A 105 -10.91 5.82 -4.70
CA VAL A 105 -11.04 7.18 -4.15
C VAL A 105 -12.49 7.61 -3.89
N ARG A 106 -13.44 7.09 -4.67
CA ARG A 106 -14.88 7.33 -4.51
C ARG A 106 -15.46 6.68 -3.26
N GLU A 107 -14.75 5.72 -2.65
CA GLU A 107 -15.16 4.95 -1.49
C GLU A 107 -14.44 5.37 -0.20
N VAL A 108 -13.64 6.44 -0.24
CA VAL A 108 -12.88 6.95 0.92
C VAL A 108 -13.72 7.09 2.20
N PRO A 109 -14.97 7.60 2.18
CA PRO A 109 -15.79 7.68 3.39
C PRO A 109 -16.07 6.31 4.04
N VAL A 110 -16.21 5.25 3.23
CA VAL A 110 -16.39 3.87 3.71
C VAL A 110 -15.07 3.36 4.29
N ALA A 111 -13.96 3.58 3.60
CA ALA A 111 -12.63 3.19 4.06
C ALA A 111 -12.29 3.80 5.44
N PHE A 112 -12.59 5.08 5.64
CA PHE A 112 -12.39 5.77 6.92
C PHE A 112 -13.25 5.18 8.04
N ARG A 113 -14.50 4.78 7.74
CA ARG A 113 -15.39 4.16 8.72
C ARG A 113 -14.90 2.76 9.14
N GLU A 114 -14.43 1.95 8.20
CA GLU A 114 -13.83 0.64 8.50
C GLU A 114 -12.54 0.78 9.33
N MET A 115 -11.70 1.76 8.96
CA MET A 115 -10.47 2.07 9.68
C MET A 115 -10.75 2.48 11.13
N SER A 116 -11.71 3.39 11.37
CA SER A 116 -12.02 3.90 12.72
C SER A 116 -12.60 2.84 13.66
N GLN A 117 -13.24 1.80 13.11
CA GLN A 117 -13.73 0.66 13.88
C GLN A 117 -12.63 -0.34 14.24
N GLY A 118 -11.41 -0.17 13.70
CA GLY A 118 -10.28 -1.07 13.98
C GLY A 118 -10.46 -2.49 13.42
N LYS A 119 -11.30 -2.67 12.40
CA LYS A 119 -11.63 -3.97 11.79
C LYS A 119 -10.65 -4.43 10.70
N HIS A 120 -9.62 -3.65 10.41
CA HIS A 120 -8.67 -3.93 9.35
C HIS A 120 -7.39 -4.56 9.89
N ILE A 121 -6.78 -5.43 9.07
CA ILE A 121 -5.44 -5.95 9.28
C ILE A 121 -4.57 -5.43 8.14
N GLY A 122 -3.35 -4.98 8.46
CA GLY A 122 -2.42 -4.44 7.47
C GLY A 122 -2.73 -3.00 7.08
N LYS A 123 -2.66 -2.68 5.78
CA LYS A 123 -2.68 -1.30 5.29
C LYS A 123 -3.88 -1.05 4.37
N ASN A 124 -4.68 -0.05 4.72
CA ASN A 124 -5.67 0.53 3.81
C ASN A 124 -4.98 1.46 2.81
N VAL A 125 -5.22 1.26 1.52
CA VAL A 125 -4.64 2.02 0.41
C VAL A 125 -5.76 2.59 -0.44
N VAL A 126 -5.73 3.89 -0.70
CA VAL A 126 -6.66 4.53 -1.63
C VAL A 126 -6.04 4.55 -3.01
N VAL A 127 -6.75 4.01 -4.00
CA VAL A 127 -6.34 4.01 -5.40
C VAL A 127 -7.14 5.06 -6.16
N LEU A 128 -6.42 5.87 -6.93
CA LEU A 128 -7.02 6.82 -7.85
C LEU A 128 -7.39 6.08 -9.15
N PRO A 129 -8.53 6.40 -9.79
CA PRO A 129 -8.83 5.93 -11.13
C PRO A 129 -7.67 6.27 -12.04
N ARG A 130 -7.12 5.26 -12.72
CA ARG A 130 -6.11 5.48 -13.74
C ARG A 130 -6.81 5.77 -15.06
N ASP A 131 -6.49 6.90 -15.66
CA ASP A 131 -6.74 7.09 -17.07
C ASP A 131 -5.74 6.28 -17.90
N PHE A 132 -5.99 6.21 -19.21
CA PHE A 132 -5.03 5.63 -20.13
C PHE A 132 -3.76 6.49 -20.14
N GLU A 133 -2.61 5.83 -20.03
CA GLU A 133 -1.32 6.49 -20.24
C GLU A 133 -1.28 7.02 -21.69
N PRO A 134 -1.04 8.33 -21.91
CA PRO A 134 -1.12 8.93 -23.25
C PRO A 134 -0.25 8.26 -24.31
N ASP A 135 0.91 7.74 -23.89
CA ASP A 135 1.87 7.04 -24.73
C ASP A 135 1.85 5.51 -24.49
N GLY A 136 0.90 5.03 -23.68
CA GLY A 136 0.69 3.61 -23.42
C GLY A 136 -0.01 2.91 -24.59
N THR A 137 0.25 1.60 -24.74
CA THR A 137 -0.46 0.75 -25.70
C THR A 137 -1.61 0.01 -25.01
N VAL A 138 -2.82 0.12 -25.57
CA VAL A 138 -3.98 -0.67 -25.13
C VAL A 138 -4.09 -1.94 -25.96
N LEU A 139 -4.07 -3.09 -25.29
CA LEU A 139 -4.31 -4.40 -25.88
C LEU A 139 -5.80 -4.74 -25.84
N ILE A 140 -6.37 -5.10 -26.99
CA ILE A 140 -7.74 -5.61 -27.12
C ILE A 140 -7.67 -7.04 -27.67
N THR A 141 -7.98 -8.02 -26.82
CA THR A 141 -8.12 -9.42 -27.22
C THR A 141 -9.47 -9.63 -27.92
N GLY A 142 -9.47 -10.40 -29.01
CA GLY A 142 -10.61 -10.44 -29.92
C GLY A 142 -10.87 -9.10 -30.61
N GLY A 143 -9.84 -8.26 -30.77
CA GLY A 143 -9.97 -6.87 -31.24
C GLY A 143 -10.57 -6.70 -32.63
N THR A 144 -10.49 -7.73 -33.47
CA THR A 144 -11.10 -7.77 -34.82
C THR A 144 -12.53 -8.34 -34.82
N GLY A 145 -13.06 -8.75 -33.66
CA GLY A 145 -14.46 -9.16 -33.48
C GLY A 145 -15.43 -7.98 -33.40
N SER A 146 -16.74 -8.25 -33.41
CA SER A 146 -17.78 -7.20 -33.43
C SER A 146 -17.67 -6.20 -32.29
N LEU A 147 -17.60 -6.67 -31.04
CA LEU A 147 -17.45 -5.81 -29.87
C LEU A 147 -16.06 -5.18 -29.78
N GLY A 148 -15.01 -5.94 -30.11
CA GLY A 148 -13.62 -5.44 -30.11
C GLY A 148 -13.44 -4.22 -31.01
N ARG A 149 -14.07 -4.23 -32.20
CA ARG A 149 -14.11 -3.08 -33.13
C ARG A 149 -14.77 -1.85 -32.52
N LEU A 150 -15.93 -2.02 -31.88
CA LEU A 150 -16.67 -0.93 -31.25
C LEU A 150 -15.87 -0.32 -30.10
N VAL A 151 -15.25 -1.16 -29.28
CA VAL A 151 -14.38 -0.71 -28.18
C VAL A 151 -13.14 0.00 -28.72
N ALA A 152 -12.49 -0.53 -29.76
CA ALA A 152 -11.34 0.11 -30.39
C ALA A 152 -11.66 1.52 -30.89
N ARG A 153 -12.78 1.70 -31.59
CA ARG A 153 -13.24 3.02 -32.05
C ARG A 153 -13.49 3.97 -30.89
N HIS A 154 -14.28 3.54 -29.91
CA HIS A 154 -14.59 4.34 -28.73
C HIS A 154 -13.33 4.79 -27.98
N LEU A 155 -12.32 3.90 -27.86
CA LEU A 155 -11.06 4.24 -27.20
C LEU A 155 -10.25 5.30 -27.96
N VAL A 156 -10.25 5.27 -29.29
CA VAL A 156 -9.54 6.28 -30.10
C VAL A 156 -10.30 7.60 -30.08
N GLU A 157 -11.61 7.56 -30.33
CA GLU A 157 -12.43 8.78 -30.50
C GLU A 157 -12.69 9.49 -29.17
N GLU A 158 -13.14 8.76 -28.15
CA GLU A 158 -13.64 9.34 -26.90
C GLU A 158 -12.57 9.36 -25.80
N ARG A 159 -11.62 8.42 -25.85
CA ARG A 159 -10.56 8.27 -24.83
C ARG A 159 -9.17 8.65 -25.32
N GLN A 160 -9.05 9.10 -26.57
CA GLN A 160 -7.81 9.62 -27.17
C GLN A 160 -6.62 8.63 -27.11
N VAL A 161 -6.91 7.34 -27.10
CA VAL A 161 -5.87 6.30 -27.10
C VAL A 161 -5.12 6.33 -28.42
N LYS A 162 -3.80 6.49 -28.35
CA LYS A 162 -2.94 6.61 -29.54
C LYS A 162 -2.36 5.29 -30.03
N HIS A 163 -2.19 4.30 -29.17
CA HIS A 163 -1.54 3.04 -29.53
C HIS A 163 -2.44 1.86 -29.21
N LEU A 164 -2.82 1.11 -30.24
CA LEU A 164 -3.67 -0.07 -30.13
C LEU A 164 -2.95 -1.33 -30.59
N LEU A 165 -3.07 -2.39 -29.79
CA LEU A 165 -2.75 -3.75 -30.20
C LEU A 165 -4.05 -4.56 -30.26
N LEU A 166 -4.48 -4.92 -31.46
CA LEU A 166 -5.64 -5.78 -31.68
C LEU A 166 -5.15 -7.23 -31.84
N ALA A 167 -5.39 -8.06 -30.83
CA ALA A 167 -4.97 -9.46 -30.84
C ALA A 167 -6.15 -10.38 -31.14
N GLY A 168 -5.90 -11.43 -31.91
CA GLY A 168 -6.84 -12.54 -32.09
C GLY A 168 -6.27 -13.60 -33.00
N ARG A 169 -6.81 -14.82 -32.96
CA ARG A 169 -6.22 -16.00 -33.63
C ARG A 169 -5.90 -15.79 -35.11
N ARG A 170 -6.77 -15.10 -35.85
CA ARG A 170 -6.59 -14.82 -37.29
C ARG A 170 -5.77 -13.56 -37.58
N GLY A 171 -5.53 -12.71 -36.59
CA GLY A 171 -4.79 -11.45 -36.79
C GLY A 171 -5.33 -10.61 -37.95
N ARG A 172 -4.43 -10.19 -38.84
CA ARG A 172 -4.75 -9.42 -40.06
C ARG A 172 -5.58 -10.20 -41.08
N ASP A 173 -5.59 -11.54 -41.01
CA ASP A 173 -6.40 -12.40 -41.88
C ASP A 173 -7.87 -12.49 -41.42
N ALA A 174 -8.23 -11.84 -40.31
CA ALA A 174 -9.62 -11.72 -39.92
C ALA A 174 -10.39 -10.83 -40.92
N GLU A 175 -11.60 -11.25 -41.27
CA GLU A 175 -12.51 -10.47 -42.12
C GLU A 175 -12.68 -9.05 -41.58
N GLY A 176 -12.50 -8.04 -42.44
CA GLY A 176 -12.65 -6.64 -42.06
C GLY A 176 -11.46 -6.03 -41.30
N ALA A 177 -10.37 -6.78 -41.05
CA ALA A 177 -9.28 -6.31 -40.19
C ALA A 177 -8.48 -5.16 -40.83
N ALA A 178 -8.23 -5.22 -42.14
CA ALA A 178 -7.52 -4.17 -42.86
C ALA A 178 -8.32 -2.86 -42.89
N GLU A 179 -9.65 -2.96 -43.08
CA GLU A 179 -10.55 -1.80 -43.06
C GLU A 179 -10.58 -1.15 -41.68
N LEU A 180 -10.61 -1.96 -40.61
CA LEU A 180 -10.55 -1.47 -39.23
C LEU A 180 -9.21 -0.78 -38.93
N GLU A 181 -8.10 -1.39 -39.36
CA GLU A 181 -6.77 -0.81 -39.19
C GLU A 181 -6.68 0.57 -39.86
N ALA A 182 -7.14 0.66 -41.11
CA ALA A 182 -7.15 1.91 -41.87
C ALA A 182 -8.06 2.98 -41.23
N GLU A 183 -9.25 2.60 -40.80
CA GLU A 183 -10.21 3.49 -40.13
C GLU A 183 -9.63 4.09 -38.85
N LEU A 184 -9.13 3.25 -37.94
CA LEU A 184 -8.55 3.68 -36.67
C LEU A 184 -7.26 4.50 -36.88
N THR A 185 -6.48 4.18 -37.92
CA THR A 185 -5.30 4.97 -38.29
C THR A 185 -5.67 6.35 -38.82
N ALA A 186 -6.74 6.46 -39.59
CA ALA A 186 -7.27 7.75 -40.05
C ALA A 186 -7.78 8.61 -38.89
N LEU A 187 -8.27 7.98 -37.81
CA LEU A 187 -8.63 8.65 -36.56
C LEU A 187 -7.42 9.04 -35.69
N GLY A 188 -6.20 8.76 -36.13
CA GLY A 188 -4.95 9.18 -35.49
C GLY A 188 -4.30 8.15 -34.58
N ALA A 189 -4.79 6.92 -34.53
CA ALA A 189 -4.18 5.85 -33.75
C ALA A 189 -3.10 5.09 -34.55
N GLN A 190 -2.07 4.62 -33.86
CA GLN A 190 -1.15 3.60 -34.36
C GLN A 190 -1.72 2.23 -34.00
N VAL A 191 -2.12 1.46 -35.01
CA VAL A 191 -2.75 0.16 -34.81
C VAL A 191 -1.81 -0.96 -35.24
N ARG A 192 -1.65 -1.95 -34.37
CA ARG A 192 -0.99 -3.22 -34.69
C ARG A 192 -2.00 -4.34 -34.53
N ILE A 193 -2.20 -5.13 -35.58
CA ILE A 193 -3.05 -6.33 -35.51
C ILE A 193 -2.14 -7.56 -35.49
N ALA A 194 -2.26 -8.38 -34.44
CA ALA A 194 -1.43 -9.56 -34.25
C ALA A 194 -2.27 -10.85 -34.26
N ALA A 195 -1.81 -11.84 -35.03
CA ALA A 195 -2.28 -13.21 -34.90
C ALA A 195 -1.75 -13.76 -33.57
N CYS A 196 -2.65 -13.95 -32.60
CA CYS A 196 -2.29 -14.37 -31.25
C CYS A 196 -3.48 -15.10 -30.61
N ASP A 197 -3.20 -16.23 -29.98
CA ASP A 197 -4.12 -16.89 -29.05
C ASP A 197 -3.71 -16.52 -27.62
N ALA A 198 -4.59 -15.87 -26.87
CA ALA A 198 -4.29 -15.40 -25.52
C ALA A 198 -4.22 -16.54 -24.48
N ALA A 199 -4.60 -17.77 -24.86
CA ALA A 199 -4.50 -18.96 -24.02
C ALA A 199 -3.19 -19.75 -24.22
N ASP A 200 -2.35 -19.36 -25.19
CA ASP A 200 -1.05 -19.97 -25.47
C ASP A 200 0.06 -19.18 -24.75
N HIS A 201 0.73 -19.80 -23.76
CA HIS A 201 1.64 -19.17 -22.80
C HIS A 201 3.07 -19.71 -22.89
#